data_AF-A0A9C8KAQ5-F1
#
_entry.id   AF-A0A9C8KAQ5-F1
#
_cell.length_a   1.000
_cell.length_b   1.000
_cell.length_c   1.000
_cell.angle_alpha   90.00
_cell.angle_beta   90.00
_cell.angle_gamma   90.00
#
_symmetry.space_group_name_H-M   'P 1'
#
loop_
_entity.id
_entity.type
_entity.pdbx_description
1 polymer ?
#
loop_
_entity_poly.entity_id
_entity_poly.type
_entity_poly.pdbx_seq_one_letter_code
_entity_poly.pdbx_strand_id
1 'polypeptide(L)'
;MDCTNCSEGLIGVCFECVTQLRTENRRLREAIEKIQQWQQAYPLDIFPEPDLKKAHKVLKVAGMTLDAISASNTRHVINGVRDIVEQALKGDVKDGKG
;
A
#
# COMPACT_ATOMS: atom_id res chain seq x y z
N MET A 1 8.64 10.12 -22.32
CA MET A 1 7.68 9.20 -22.95
C MET A 1 7.62 9.62 -24.41
N ASP A 2 8.37 8.93 -25.27
CA ASP A 2 8.38 9.16 -26.72
C ASP A 2 7.77 7.91 -27.37
N CYS A 3 6.56 8.03 -27.89
CA CYS A 3 5.90 7.02 -28.72
C CYS A 3 5.99 7.46 -30.19
N THR A 4 7.21 7.67 -30.69
CA THR A 4 7.46 8.31 -31.99
C THR A 4 7.31 7.38 -33.20
N ASN A 5 7.04 6.08 -33.02
CA ASN A 5 6.95 5.11 -34.12
C ASN A 5 5.59 4.37 -34.21
N CYS A 6 4.48 5.05 -33.92
CA CYS A 6 3.18 4.60 -34.44
C CYS A 6 2.98 5.22 -35.83
N SER A 7 3.34 4.48 -36.88
CA SER A 7 3.04 4.87 -38.25
C SER A 7 1.52 4.91 -38.48
N GLU A 8 1.11 5.92 -39.21
CA GLU A 8 -0.28 6.36 -39.42
C GLU A 8 -1.19 5.23 -39.94
N GLY A 9 -2.17 4.87 -39.13
CA GLY A 9 -3.23 3.94 -39.49
C GLY A 9 -4.13 3.69 -38.29
N LEU A 10 -5.33 4.27 -38.29
CA LEU A 10 -6.35 3.99 -37.29
C LEU A 10 -6.54 2.46 -37.12
N ILE A 11 -6.71 2.02 -35.87
CA ILE A 11 -6.87 0.64 -35.38
C ILE A 11 -5.56 -0.15 -35.17
N GLY A 12 -4.60 0.46 -34.48
CA GLY A 12 -3.43 -0.26 -33.97
C GLY A 12 -3.07 0.21 -32.57
N VAL A 13 -3.70 -0.33 -31.52
CA VAL A 13 -3.12 -0.18 -30.19
C VAL A 13 -1.78 -0.93 -30.22
N CYS A 14 -0.68 -0.20 -30.12
CA CYS A 14 0.65 -0.80 -30.14
C CYS A 14 0.72 -1.91 -29.08
N PHE A 15 1.10 -3.13 -29.49
CA PHE A 15 1.19 -4.30 -28.61
C PHE A 15 2.05 -4.02 -27.37
N GLU A 16 3.10 -3.21 -27.52
CA GLU A 16 3.97 -2.79 -26.42
C GLU A 16 3.23 -1.89 -25.43
N CYS A 17 2.42 -0.93 -25.90
CA CYS A 17 1.61 -0.06 -25.06
C CYS A 17 0.56 -0.87 -24.27
N VAL A 18 -0.13 -1.81 -24.92
CA VAL A 18 -1.08 -2.72 -24.24
C VAL A 18 -0.39 -3.56 -23.17
N THR A 19 0.80 -4.07 -23.47
CA THR A 19 1.57 -4.91 -22.54
C THR A 19 2.07 -4.11 -21.34
N GLN A 20 2.53 -2.88 -21.55
CA GLN A 20 2.94 -1.97 -20.46
C GLN A 20 1.76 -1.63 -19.55
N LEU A 21 0.62 -1.22 -20.13
CA LEU A 21 -0.59 -0.91 -19.37
C LEU A 21 -1.11 -2.10 -18.57
N ARG A 22 -1.07 -3.31 -19.14
CA ARG A 22 -1.43 -4.55 -18.42
C ARG A 22 -0.49 -4.84 -17.27
N THR A 23 0.81 -4.62 -17.46
CA THR A 23 1.83 -4.82 -16.43
C THR A 23 1.65 -3.84 -15.28
N GLU A 24 1.42 -2.57 -15.59
CA GLU A 24 1.13 -1.54 -14.59
C GLU A 24 -0.17 -1.85 -13.83
N ASN A 25 -1.24 -2.22 -14.55
CA ASN A 25 -2.52 -2.56 -13.93
C ASN A 25 -2.40 -3.77 -13.00
N ARG A 26 -1.66 -4.81 -13.40
CA ARG A 26 -1.40 -5.97 -12.56
C ARG A 26 -0.68 -5.57 -11.27
N ARG A 27 0.40 -4.80 -11.37
CA ARG A 27 1.18 -4.34 -10.21
C ARG A 27 0.33 -3.53 -9.22
N LEU A 28 -0.51 -2.63 -9.74
CA LEU A 28 -1.42 -1.85 -8.90
C LEU A 28 -2.48 -2.74 -8.22
N ARG A 29 -3.01 -3.74 -8.92
CA ARG A 29 -3.94 -4.72 -8.34
C ARG A 29 -3.30 -5.56 -7.25
N GLU A 30 -2.10 -6.09 -7.48
CA GLU A 30 -1.34 -6.84 -6.47
C GLU A 30 -1.11 -6.01 -5.21
N ALA A 31 -0.82 -4.72 -5.35
CA ALA A 31 -0.67 -3.81 -4.23
C ALA A 31 -1.97 -3.61 -3.43
N ILE A 32 -3.10 -3.44 -4.13
CA ILE A 32 -4.43 -3.32 -3.50
C ILE A 32 -4.80 -4.62 -2.77
N GLU A 33 -4.58 -5.77 -3.40
CA GLU A 33 -4.82 -7.08 -2.80
C GLU A 33 -3.99 -7.29 -1.53
N LYS A 34 -2.72 -6.86 -1.55
CA LYS A 34 -1.85 -6.92 -0.37
C LYS A 34 -2.35 -6.03 0.77
N ILE A 35 -2.85 -4.82 0.47
CA ILE A 35 -3.48 -3.94 1.46
C ILE A 35 -4.77 -4.57 2.01
N GLN A 36 -5.58 -5.20 1.15
CA GLN A 36 -6.79 -5.90 1.56
C GLN A 36 -6.48 -7.06 2.52
N GLN A 37 -5.43 -7.85 2.24
CA GLN A 37 -4.98 -8.90 3.14
C GLN A 37 -4.56 -8.36 4.52
N TRP A 38 -3.83 -7.25 4.56
CA TRP A 38 -3.45 -6.58 5.82
C TRP A 38 -4.66 -6.10 6.62
N GLN A 39 -5.69 -5.58 5.95
CA GLN A 39 -6.93 -5.14 6.58
C GLN A 39 -7.71 -6.28 7.26
N GLN A 40 -7.50 -7.52 6.82
CA GLN A 40 -8.14 -8.71 7.38
C GLN A 40 -7.31 -9.41 8.47
N ALA A 41 -6.11 -8.91 8.79
CA ALA A 41 -5.19 -9.59 9.71
C ALA A 41 -5.66 -9.63 11.18
N TYR A 42 -6.53 -8.70 11.58
CA TYR A 42 -6.99 -8.56 12.97
C TYR A 42 -8.51 -8.44 13.07
N PRO A 43 -9.26 -9.53 12.82
CA PRO A 43 -10.71 -9.50 12.88
C PRO A 43 -11.21 -9.51 14.33
N LEU A 44 -12.35 -8.85 14.60
CA LEU A 44 -12.87 -8.61 15.96
C LEU A 44 -13.38 -9.86 16.69
N ASP A 45 -13.72 -10.90 15.94
CA ASP A 45 -14.13 -12.20 16.49
C ASP A 45 -12.95 -12.97 17.10
N ILE A 46 -11.73 -12.76 16.58
CA ILE A 46 -10.49 -13.33 17.12
C ILE A 46 -9.82 -12.35 18.10
N PHE A 47 -9.84 -11.05 17.79
CA PHE A 47 -9.23 -9.97 18.55
C PHE A 47 -10.30 -8.98 19.03
N PRO A 48 -11.08 -9.33 20.07
CA PRO A 48 -12.12 -8.45 20.57
C PRO A 48 -11.55 -7.18 21.18
N GLU A 49 -12.35 -6.11 21.12
CA GLU A 49 -11.97 -4.81 21.72
C GLU A 49 -11.73 -4.94 23.23
N PRO A 50 -10.57 -4.51 23.75
CA PRO A 50 -10.29 -4.54 25.17
C PRO A 50 -10.97 -3.38 25.92
N ASP A 51 -11.04 -3.48 27.25
CA ASP A 51 -11.42 -2.33 28.10
C ASP A 51 -10.28 -1.30 28.13
N LEU A 52 -10.37 -0.30 27.26
CA LEU A 52 -9.39 0.77 27.14
C LEU A 52 -9.30 1.67 28.39
N LYS A 53 -10.39 1.78 29.18
CA LYS A 53 -10.35 2.57 30.44
C LYS A 53 -9.52 1.85 31.49
N LYS A 54 -9.67 0.53 31.59
CA LYS A 54 -8.83 -0.30 32.47
C LYS A 54 -7.37 -0.30 32.00
N ALA A 55 -7.13 -0.47 30.70
CA ALA A 55 -5.78 -0.41 30.13
C ALA A 55 -5.09 0.93 30.43
N HIS A 56 -5.78 2.05 30.23
CA HIS A 56 -5.25 3.37 30.55
C HIS A 56 -4.82 3.51 32.02
N LYS A 57 -5.65 3.04 32.97
CA LYS A 57 -5.31 3.09 34.40
C LYS A 57 -4.05 2.29 34.73
N VAL A 58 -3.94 1.07 34.20
CA VAL A 58 -2.78 0.18 34.43
C VAL A 58 -1.51 0.78 33.84
N LEU A 59 -1.56 1.26 32.59
CA LEU A 59 -0.41 1.86 31.92
C LEU A 59 0.07 3.12 32.63
N LYS A 60 -0.85 3.95 33.11
CA LYS A 60 -0.51 5.18 33.84
C LYS A 60 0.26 4.90 35.12
N VAL A 61 -0.11 3.85 35.87
CA VAL A 61 0.63 3.42 37.08
C VAL A 61 2.05 3.00 36.72
N ALA A 62 2.25 2.41 35.55
CA ALA A 62 3.56 2.02 35.03
C ALA A 62 4.33 3.16 34.33
N GLY A 63 3.84 4.41 34.37
CA GLY A 63 4.50 5.55 33.73
C GLY A 63 4.40 5.57 32.19
N MET A 64 3.44 4.84 31.62
CA MET A 64 3.19 4.78 30.18
C MET A 64 1.82 5.37 29.84
N THR A 65 1.62 5.73 28.56
CA THR A 65 0.31 6.19 28.07
C THR A 65 -0.21 5.25 26.98
N LEU A 66 -1.53 5.06 26.98
CA LEU A 66 -2.22 4.32 25.92
C LEU A 66 -2.01 4.98 24.55
N ASP A 67 -1.90 6.31 24.51
CA ASP A 67 -1.66 7.08 23.29
C ASP A 67 -0.28 6.80 22.69
N ALA A 68 0.77 6.67 23.52
CA ALA A 68 2.11 6.36 23.03
C ALA A 68 2.18 4.97 22.38
N ILE A 69 1.53 3.98 22.98
CA ILE A 69 1.42 2.62 22.43
C ILE A 69 0.61 2.65 21.13
N SER A 70 -0.54 3.32 21.15
CA SER A 70 -1.42 3.44 19.97
C SER A 70 -0.69 4.12 18.80
N ALA A 71 0.01 5.22 19.07
CA ALA A 71 0.79 5.92 18.04
C ALA A 71 1.94 5.06 17.50
N SER A 72 2.59 4.25 18.34
CA SER A 72 3.63 3.32 17.91
C SER A 72 3.09 2.27 16.94
N ASN A 73 1.97 1.63 17.29
CA ASN A 73 1.35 0.59 16.48
C ASN A 73 0.80 1.17 15.16
N THR A 74 0.11 2.33 15.22
CA THR A 74 -0.42 2.98 14.02
C THR A 74 0.69 3.40 13.06
N ARG A 75 1.82 3.94 13.55
CA ARG A 75 2.97 4.26 12.68
C ARG A 75 3.47 3.03 11.93
N HIS A 76 3.54 1.88 12.60
CA HIS A 76 3.99 0.64 11.95
C HIS A 76 3.04 0.23 10.82
N VAL A 77 1.73 0.26 11.05
CA VAL A 77 0.73 -0.07 10.03
C VAL A 77 0.80 0.91 8.85
N ILE A 78 0.84 2.22 9.12
CA ILE A 78 0.89 3.25 8.07
C ILE A 78 2.19 3.17 7.27
N ASN A 79 3.34 2.89 7.92
CA ASN A 79 4.60 2.68 7.22
C ASN A 79 4.51 1.47 6.27
N GLY A 80 3.90 0.36 6.68
CA GLY A 80 3.72 -0.79 5.80
C GLY A 80 2.81 -0.50 4.61
N VAL A 81 1.72 0.25 4.80
CA VAL A 81 0.86 0.71 3.69
C VAL A 81 1.64 1.62 2.74
N ARG A 82 2.38 2.58 3.27
CA ARG A 82 3.25 3.47 2.49
C ARG A 82 4.24 2.67 1.65
N ASP A 83 4.92 1.69 2.25
CA ASP A 83 5.94 0.91 1.55
C ASP A 83 5.33 0.09 0.39
N ILE A 84 4.11 -0.45 0.56
CA ILE A 84 3.36 -1.12 -0.52
C ILE A 84 3.05 -0.13 -1.65
N VAL A 85 2.53 1.06 -1.31
CA VAL A 85 2.16 2.09 -2.28
C VAL A 85 3.40 2.59 -3.03
N GLU A 86 4.50 2.87 -2.34
CA GLU A 86 5.74 3.35 -2.97
C GLU A 86 6.29 2.33 -3.97
N GLN A 87 6.31 1.04 -3.61
CA GLN A 87 6.72 -0.03 -4.52
C GLN A 87 5.77 -0.14 -5.73
N ALA A 88 4.47 -0.02 -5.47
CA ALA A 88 3.41 -0.07 -6.47
C ALA A 88 3.28 1.19 -7.33
N LEU A 89 3.95 2.29 -6.97
CA LEU A 89 4.01 3.51 -7.78
C LEU A 89 5.34 3.66 -8.52
N LYS A 90 6.48 3.35 -7.89
CA LYS A 90 7.82 3.49 -8.51
C LYS A 90 7.88 2.88 -9.90
N GLY A 91 7.52 1.61 -10.04
CA GLY A 91 7.52 0.93 -11.34
C GLY A 91 8.93 0.86 -11.92
N ASP A 92 9.11 0.15 -13.03
CA ASP A 92 10.39 0.22 -13.74
C ASP A 92 10.46 1.56 -14.48
N VAL A 93 10.86 2.62 -13.77
CA VAL A 93 11.26 3.87 -14.40
C VAL A 93 12.54 3.56 -15.18
N LYS A 94 12.41 3.20 -16.46
CA LYS A 94 13.50 3.46 -17.40
C LYS A 94 13.47 4.96 -17.65
N ASP A 95 14.16 5.69 -16.77
CA ASP A 95 14.48 7.10 -16.98
C ASP A 95 15.27 7.18 -18.29
N GLY A 96 14.55 7.48 -19.37
CA GLY A 96 15.15 7.89 -20.61
C GLY A 96 15.73 9.28 -20.39
N LYS A 97 17.03 9.34 -20.06
CA LYS A 97 18.01 10.35 -20.48
C LYS A 97 19.38 10.08 -19.85
N GLY A 98 20.32 9.63 -20.69
CA GLY A 98 21.70 10.10 -20.61
C GLY A 98 21.83 11.46 -21.29
#